data_AF-A0A3S4FBS7-F1
#
_entry.id   AF-A0A3S4FBS7-F1
#
_cell.length_a   1.000
_cell.length_b   1.000
_cell.length_c   1.000
_cell.angle_alpha   90.00
_cell.angle_beta   90.00
_cell.angle_gamma   90.00
#
_symmetry.space_group_name_H-M   'P 1'
#
loop_
_entity.id
_entity.type
_entity.pdbx_description
1 polymer ?
#
loop_
_entity_poly.entity_id
_entity_poly.type
_entity_poly.pdbx_seq_one_letter_code
_entity_poly.pdbx_strand_id
1 'polypeptide(L)'
;MAQKIAQESGLAYYDAFALAMNDVLDEACRSLAIPKRLTTLTRDIWQLQLRMSRRQGKRAWKLMEHPKFRAAFDLLELRAQVENNTELQRLAQWWAEFQASAPPEQKGMLNELDDDPAPRRRRSRPRKRAPRREGTGMTIAYIALGSNLASPLEQVNAALKAIAKHSR
;
A
#
# COMPACT_ATOMS: atom_id res chain seq x y z
N MET A 1 3.10 16.32 4.56
CA MET A 1 3.54 15.84 3.22
C MET A 1 2.54 14.86 2.60
N ALA A 2 2.28 13.68 3.18
CA ALA A 2 1.33 12.71 2.61
C ALA A 2 -0.11 13.26 2.43
N GLN A 3 -0.64 14.02 3.40
CA GLN A 3 -1.96 14.66 3.28
C GLN A 3 -2.00 15.69 2.13
N LYS A 4 -0.90 16.44 1.95
CA LYS A 4 -0.74 17.42 0.88
C LYS A 4 -0.72 16.74 -0.49
N ILE A 5 0.10 15.68 -0.65
CA ILE A 5 0.13 14.86 -1.88
C ILE A 5 -1.27 14.29 -2.18
N ALA A 6 -1.96 13.73 -1.19
CA ALA A 6 -3.29 13.17 -1.40
C ALA A 6 -4.31 14.22 -1.87
N GLN A 7 -4.28 15.42 -1.28
CA GLN A 7 -5.16 16.53 -1.65
C GLN A 7 -4.85 17.10 -3.04
N GLU A 8 -3.57 17.22 -3.40
CA GLU A 8 -3.12 17.83 -4.66
C GLU A 8 -3.22 16.88 -5.86
N SER A 9 -2.97 15.58 -5.66
CA SER A 9 -2.93 14.58 -6.74
C SER A 9 -4.23 13.77 -6.87
N GLY A 10 -5.17 13.90 -5.94
CA GLY A 10 -6.40 13.09 -5.88
C GLY A 10 -6.16 11.61 -5.56
N LEU A 11 -4.94 11.24 -5.16
CA LEU A 11 -4.59 9.86 -4.81
C LEU A 11 -5.19 9.45 -3.46
N ALA A 12 -5.42 8.15 -3.30
CA ALA A 12 -5.79 7.59 -2.00
C ALA A 12 -4.66 7.84 -0.98
N TYR A 13 -5.02 8.09 0.28
CA TYR A 13 -4.04 8.42 1.33
C TYR A 13 -2.93 7.37 1.48
N TYR A 14 -3.23 6.08 1.26
CA TYR A 14 -2.24 5.02 1.32
C TYR A 14 -1.15 5.17 0.24
N ASP A 15 -1.55 5.49 -0.99
CA ASP A 15 -0.62 5.68 -2.11
C ASP A 15 0.17 6.98 -1.94
N ALA A 16 -0.50 8.06 -1.49
CA ALA A 16 0.15 9.31 -1.16
C ALA A 16 1.18 9.16 -0.03
N PHE A 17 0.90 8.30 0.96
CA PHE A 17 1.85 7.98 2.03
C PHE A 17 3.06 7.21 1.49
N ALA A 18 2.85 6.25 0.58
CA ALA A 18 3.93 5.52 -0.08
C ALA A 18 4.88 6.45 -0.85
N LEU A 19 4.33 7.42 -1.59
CA LEU A 19 5.12 8.44 -2.28
C LEU A 19 5.89 9.33 -1.29
N ALA A 20 5.22 9.84 -0.26
CA ALA A 20 5.87 10.64 0.77
C ALA A 20 7.04 9.91 1.46
N MET A 21 6.90 8.60 1.72
CA MET A 21 8.00 7.79 2.27
C MET A 21 9.19 7.68 1.30
N ASN A 22 8.94 7.61 0.00
CA ASN A 22 10.01 7.58 -1.00
C ASN A 22 10.76 8.91 -1.00
N ASP A 23 10.05 10.03 -1.11
CA ASP A 23 10.64 11.37 -1.16
C ASP A 23 11.52 11.64 0.06
N VAL A 24 11.01 11.37 1.28
CA VAL A 24 11.75 11.61 2.54
C VAL A 24 13.00 10.73 2.65
N LEU A 25 12.90 9.46 2.26
CA LEU A 25 14.05 8.55 2.35
C LEU A 25 15.10 8.85 1.28
N ASP A 26 14.68 9.27 0.09
CA ASP A 26 15.59 9.65 -0.98
C ASP A 26 16.33 10.94 -0.64
N GLU A 27 15.65 11.92 -0.05
CA GLU A 27 16.26 13.14 0.48
C GLU A 27 17.29 12.84 1.58
N ALA A 28 16.94 11.98 2.54
CA ALA A 28 17.86 11.56 3.59
C ALA A 28 19.09 10.82 3.02
N CYS A 29 18.89 9.94 2.03
CA CYS A 29 19.97 9.20 1.37
C CYS A 29 20.95 10.10 0.58
N ARG A 30 20.52 11.29 0.14
CA ARG A 30 21.42 12.28 -0.50
C ARG A 30 22.39 12.91 0.50
N SER A 31 21.94 13.05 1.76
CA SER A 31 22.73 13.67 2.83
C SER A 31 23.58 12.66 3.59
N LEU A 32 23.06 11.45 3.78
CA LEU A 32 23.69 10.37 4.53
C LEU A 32 23.67 9.10 3.70
N ALA A 33 24.79 8.38 3.61
CA ALA A 33 24.83 7.09 2.94
C ALA A 33 24.10 6.02 3.78
N ILE A 34 22.77 5.96 3.66
CA ILE A 34 21.93 4.98 4.37
C ILE A 34 21.85 3.68 3.56
N PRO A 35 22.27 2.53 4.11
CA PRO A 35 22.13 1.24 3.43
C PRO A 35 20.68 0.91 3.07
N LYS A 36 20.46 0.31 1.89
CA LYS A 36 19.13 -0.09 1.40
C LYS A 36 18.35 -0.98 2.38
N ARG A 37 19.04 -1.86 3.10
CA ARG A 37 18.40 -2.69 4.14
C ARG A 37 17.71 -1.85 5.20
N LEU A 38 18.33 -0.75 5.64
CA LEU A 38 17.76 0.11 6.67
C LEU A 38 16.55 0.88 6.13
N THR A 39 16.61 1.40 4.90
CA THR A 39 15.46 2.12 4.32
C THR A 39 14.26 1.19 4.10
N THR A 40 14.49 -0.08 3.75
CA THR A 40 13.42 -1.10 3.71
C THR A 40 12.82 -1.33 5.09
N LEU A 41 13.65 -1.51 6.12
CA LEU A 41 13.17 -1.69 7.50
C LEU A 41 12.34 -0.50 7.98
N THR A 42 12.79 0.72 7.69
CA THR A 42 12.06 1.95 8.04
C THR A 42 10.69 2.02 7.35
N ARG A 43 10.62 1.69 6.05
CA ARG A 43 9.32 1.61 5.33
C ARG A 43 8.38 0.61 5.99
N ASP A 44 8.86 -0.58 6.34
CA ASP A 44 8.02 -1.59 6.99
C ASP A 44 7.46 -1.09 8.32
N ILE A 45 8.30 -0.45 9.15
CA ILE A 45 7.90 0.14 10.44
C ILE A 45 6.82 1.22 10.23
N TRP A 46 7.01 2.13 9.27
CA TRP A 46 6.05 3.19 8.97
C TRP A 46 4.73 2.66 8.38
N GLN A 47 4.78 1.63 7.53
CA GLN A 47 3.56 1.01 7.01
C GLN A 47 2.74 0.34 8.11
N LEU A 48 3.40 -0.24 9.12
CA LEU A 48 2.70 -0.80 10.28
C LEU A 48 1.92 0.27 11.05
N GLN A 49 2.40 1.52 11.11
CA GLN A 49 1.66 2.62 11.76
C GLN A 49 0.27 2.82 11.15
N LEU A 50 0.13 2.72 9.83
CA LEU A 50 -1.17 2.83 9.14
C LEU A 50 -2.10 1.65 9.43
N ARG A 51 -1.52 0.50 9.80
CA ARG A 51 -2.26 -0.75 10.05
C ARG A 51 -2.65 -0.88 11.52
N MET A 52 -1.89 -0.29 12.44
CA MET A 52 -2.10 -0.37 13.89
C MET A 52 -3.45 0.22 14.33
N SER A 53 -4.02 1.16 13.57
CA SER A 53 -5.39 1.66 13.83
C SER A 53 -6.49 0.64 13.50
N ARG A 54 -6.22 -0.34 12.63
CA ARG A 54 -7.20 -1.32 12.14
C ARG A 54 -7.10 -2.64 12.92
N ARG A 55 -7.60 -2.62 14.15
CA ARG A 55 -7.44 -3.70 15.14
C ARG A 55 -8.52 -4.79 15.11
N GLN A 56 -9.63 -4.56 14.42
CA GLN A 56 -10.81 -5.43 14.41
C GLN A 56 -10.53 -6.85 13.86
N GLY A 57 -11.17 -7.84 14.49
CA GLY A 57 -11.08 -9.26 14.15
C GLY A 57 -9.65 -9.82 14.17
N LYS A 58 -9.36 -10.75 13.24
CA LYS A 58 -8.05 -11.46 13.20
C LYS A 58 -6.85 -10.60 12.79
N ARG A 59 -7.06 -9.30 12.52
CA ARG A 59 -6.00 -8.42 12.01
C ARG A 59 -4.97 -8.09 13.07
N ALA A 60 -5.38 -7.99 14.34
CA ALA A 60 -4.48 -7.68 15.43
C ALA A 60 -3.42 -8.77 15.63
N TRP A 61 -3.84 -10.04 15.69
CA TRP A 61 -2.93 -11.19 15.78
C TRP A 61 -1.93 -11.22 14.64
N LYS A 62 -2.40 -11.10 13.39
CA LYS A 62 -1.53 -11.06 12.22
C LYS A 62 -0.53 -9.88 12.25
N LEU A 63 -0.89 -8.78 12.91
CA LEU A 63 0.01 -7.64 13.05
C LEU A 63 1.11 -7.91 14.08
N MET A 64 0.78 -8.58 15.20
CA MET A 64 1.75 -9.00 16.22
C MET A 64 2.78 -9.99 15.69
N GLU A 65 2.37 -10.89 14.79
CA GLU A 65 3.26 -11.85 14.13
C GLU A 65 4.31 -11.18 13.23
N HIS A 66 4.16 -9.90 12.90
CA HIS A 66 5.09 -9.21 12.01
C HIS A 66 6.46 -9.03 12.68
N PRO A 67 7.58 -9.35 12.00
CA PRO A 67 8.94 -9.28 12.60
C PRO A 67 9.38 -7.85 12.99
N LYS A 68 8.64 -6.83 12.54
CA LYS A 68 8.88 -5.41 12.84
C LYS A 68 7.83 -4.79 13.75
N PHE A 69 6.96 -5.63 14.33
CA PHE A 69 5.90 -5.16 15.22
C PHE A 69 6.47 -4.42 16.44
N ARG A 70 7.50 -4.96 17.11
CA ARG A 70 8.10 -4.31 18.29
C ARG A 70 8.58 -2.88 17.99
N ALA A 71 9.37 -2.71 16.93
CA ALA A 71 9.86 -1.39 16.52
C ALA A 71 8.71 -0.44 16.11
N ALA A 72 7.65 -0.96 15.49
CA ALA A 72 6.47 -0.15 15.19
C ALA A 72 5.69 0.24 16.46
N PHE A 73 5.63 -0.64 17.45
CA PHE A 73 4.98 -0.34 18.72
C PHE A 73 5.76 0.70 19.51
N ASP A 74 7.10 0.58 19.56
CA ASP A 74 7.97 1.59 20.20
C ASP A 74 7.78 2.97 19.55
N LEU A 75 7.72 3.02 18.22
CA LEU A 75 7.42 4.25 17.51
C LEU A 75 6.03 4.80 17.83
N LEU A 76 5.02 3.94 17.95
CA LEU A 76 3.65 4.35 18.30
C LEU A 76 3.60 4.96 19.70
N GLU A 77 4.29 4.34 20.67
CA GLU A 77 4.37 4.81 22.05
C GLU A 77 5.03 6.19 22.13
N LEU A 78 6.17 6.36 21.48
CA LEU A 78 6.86 7.66 21.39
C LEU A 78 5.98 8.72 20.73
N ARG A 79 5.29 8.38 19.64
CA ARG A 79 4.36 9.29 18.95
C ARG A 79 3.20 9.69 19.85
N ALA A 80 2.64 8.77 20.61
CA ALA A 80 1.55 9.07 21.54
C ALA A 80 1.99 10.02 22.68
N GLN A 81 3.23 9.90 23.14
CA GLN A 81 3.83 10.78 24.14
C GLN A 81 4.12 12.18 23.58
N VAL A 82 4.70 12.26 22.37
CA VAL A 82 5.13 13.55 21.78
C VAL A 82 3.95 14.34 21.19
N GLU A 83 3.02 13.66 20.49
CA GLU A 83 1.89 14.32 19.83
C GLU A 83 0.80 14.77 20.83
N ASN A 84 0.86 14.34 22.11
CA ASN A 84 -0.15 14.58 23.15
C ASN A 84 -1.59 14.33 22.67
N ASN A 85 -1.75 13.33 21.80
CA ASN A 85 -3.03 12.98 21.20
C ASN A 85 -3.69 11.84 21.99
N THR A 86 -4.83 12.13 22.61
CA THR A 86 -5.59 11.18 23.42
C THR A 86 -5.94 9.89 22.68
N GLU A 87 -6.24 9.96 21.38
CA GLU A 87 -6.59 8.78 20.58
C GLU A 87 -5.35 7.90 20.32
N LEU A 88 -4.18 8.50 20.10
CA LEU A 88 -2.93 7.75 19.97
C LEU A 88 -2.50 7.13 21.30
N GLN A 89 -2.71 7.82 22.42
CA GLN A 89 -2.43 7.30 23.76
C GLN A 89 -3.32 6.10 24.08
N ARG A 90 -4.63 6.18 23.81
CA ARG A 90 -5.55 5.05 23.95
C ARG A 90 -5.17 3.88 23.03
N LEU A 91 -4.75 4.18 21.80
CA LEU A 91 -4.29 3.16 20.87
C LEU A 91 -3.03 2.44 21.36
N ALA A 92 -2.04 3.19 21.85
CA ALA A 92 -0.80 2.65 22.40
C ALA A 92 -1.06 1.80 23.64
N GLN A 93 -1.88 2.29 24.58
CA GLN A 93 -2.27 1.56 25.78
C GLN A 93 -2.97 0.24 25.46
N TRP A 94 -3.94 0.26 24.54
CA TRP A 94 -4.63 -0.97 24.12
C TRP A 94 -3.67 -1.99 23.52
N TRP A 95 -2.71 -1.55 22.69
CA TRP A 95 -1.71 -2.46 22.12
C TRP A 95 -0.75 -3.01 23.18
N ALA A 96 -0.44 -2.22 24.21
CA ALA A 96 0.37 -2.65 25.35
C ALA A 96 -0.32 -3.75 26.16
N GLU A 97 -1.62 -3.59 26.41
CA GLU A 97 -2.45 -4.59 27.08
C GLU A 97 -2.59 -5.85 26.20
N PHE A 98 -2.97 -5.68 24.93
CA PHE A 98 -3.23 -6.80 24.03
C PHE A 98 -2.02 -7.74 23.85
N GLN A 99 -0.81 -7.18 23.77
CA GLN A 99 0.41 -8.00 23.65
C GLN A 99 0.83 -8.68 24.96
N ALA A 100 0.39 -8.17 26.12
CA ALA A 100 0.67 -8.73 27.43
C ALA A 100 -0.37 -9.77 27.87
N SER A 101 -1.59 -9.66 27.35
CA SER A 101 -2.73 -10.52 27.66
C SER A 101 -2.58 -11.95 27.13
N ALA A 102 -3.21 -12.91 27.81
CA ALA A 102 -3.26 -14.30 27.36
C ALA A 102 -4.24 -14.46 26.17
N PRO A 103 -4.13 -15.53 25.33
CA PRO A 103 -5.03 -15.75 24.20
C PRO A 103 -6.55 -15.65 24.48
N PRO A 104 -7.11 -16.15 25.60
CA PRO A 104 -8.53 -15.95 25.90
C PRO A 104 -8.90 -14.48 26.16
N GLU A 105 -8.05 -13.74 26.85
CA GLU A 105 -8.23 -12.31 27.14
C GLU A 105 -8.10 -11.47 25.87
N GLN A 106 -7.11 -11.77 25.02
CA GLN A 106 -6.97 -11.15 23.70
C GLN A 106 -8.25 -11.29 22.87
N LYS A 107 -8.88 -12.47 22.90
CA LYS A 107 -10.16 -12.68 22.21
C LYS A 107 -11.28 -11.81 22.79
N GLY A 108 -11.32 -11.65 24.12
CA GLY A 108 -12.25 -10.74 24.79
C GLY A 108 -12.07 -9.29 24.33
N MET A 109 -10.84 -8.78 24.36
CA MET A 109 -10.49 -7.42 23.93
C MET A 109 -10.87 -7.14 22.46
N LEU A 110 -10.78 -8.14 21.59
CA LEU A 110 -11.19 -8.00 20.19
C LEU A 110 -12.71 -7.97 20.00
N ASN A 111 -13.47 -8.69 20.83
CA ASN A 111 -14.93 -8.68 20.77
C ASN A 111 -15.47 -7.31 21.21
N GLU A 112 -14.88 -6.71 22.26
CA GLU A 112 -15.25 -5.36 22.72
C GLU A 112 -15.10 -4.29 21.63
N LEU A 113 -14.10 -4.44 20.75
CA LEU A 113 -13.89 -3.55 19.61
C LEU A 113 -14.90 -3.75 18.46
N ASP A 114 -15.50 -4.93 18.36
CA ASP A 114 -16.49 -5.25 17.32
C ASP A 114 -17.92 -4.84 17.74
N ASP A 115 -18.17 -4.72 19.05
CA ASP A 115 -19.44 -4.23 19.63
C ASP A 115 -19.59 -2.70 19.58
N ASP A 116 -18.48 -1.97 19.40
CA ASP A 116 -18.50 -0.53 19.13
C ASP A 116 -19.12 -0.28 17.73
N PRO A 117 -20.22 0.49 17.58
CA PRO A 117 -20.97 0.58 16.32
C PRO A 117 -20.17 1.31 15.24
N ALA A 118 -19.25 0.59 14.60
CA ALA A 118 -18.62 1.05 13.38
C ALA A 118 -19.73 1.29 12.34
N PRO A 119 -19.76 2.46 11.66
CA PRO A 119 -20.74 2.73 10.63
C PRO A 119 -20.62 1.63 9.58
N ARG A 120 -21.62 0.74 9.54
CA ARG A 120 -21.70 -0.39 8.61
C ARG A 120 -21.43 0.15 7.22
N ARG A 121 -20.20 -0.04 6.72
CA ARG A 121 -19.87 0.24 5.32
C ARG A 121 -20.89 -0.54 4.50
N ARG A 122 -21.80 0.19 3.85
CA ARG A 122 -22.79 -0.37 2.94
C ARG A 122 -22.05 -1.36 2.07
N ARG A 123 -22.42 -2.65 2.19
CA ARG A 123 -21.87 -3.72 1.38
C ARG A 123 -21.95 -3.24 -0.06
N SER A 124 -20.81 -2.89 -0.65
CA SER A 124 -20.76 -2.54 -2.06
C SER A 124 -21.35 -3.73 -2.79
N ARG A 125 -22.50 -3.51 -3.44
CA ARG A 125 -23.20 -4.53 -4.21
C ARG A 125 -22.16 -5.26 -5.08
N PRO A 126 -22.25 -6.60 -5.20
CA PRO A 126 -21.34 -7.33 -6.06
C PRO A 126 -21.48 -6.72 -7.46
N ARG A 127 -20.40 -6.11 -7.99
CA ARG A 127 -20.34 -5.80 -9.42
C ARG A 127 -20.57 -7.13 -10.13
N LYS A 128 -21.71 -7.26 -10.83
CA LYS A 128 -22.01 -8.38 -11.71
C LYS A 128 -20.75 -8.67 -12.53
N ARG A 129 -20.14 -9.83 -12.29
CA ARG A 129 -19.02 -10.30 -13.10
C ARG A 129 -19.56 -10.45 -14.52
N ALA A 130 -19.06 -9.62 -15.43
CA ALA A 130 -19.28 -9.81 -16.85
C ALA A 130 -18.74 -11.20 -17.25
N PRO A 131 -19.40 -11.91 -18.18
CA PRO A 131 -19.01 -13.27 -18.53
C PRO A 131 -17.59 -13.32 -19.10
N ARG A 132 -16.83 -14.26 -18.57
CA ARG A 132 -15.49 -14.67 -18.98
C ARG A 132 -15.52 -15.13 -20.44
N ARG A 133 -14.87 -14.37 -21.35
CA ARG A 133 -14.44 -14.90 -22.65
C ARG A 133 -13.05 -15.49 -22.48
N GLU A 134 -12.91 -16.76 -22.83
CA GLU A 134 -11.63 -17.48 -22.89
C GLU A 134 -10.90 -17.18 -24.21
N GLY A 135 -9.56 -17.11 -24.12
CA GLY A 135 -8.61 -16.92 -25.23
C GLY A 135 -8.46 -15.46 -25.65
N THR A 136 -7.29 -14.81 -25.70
CA THR A 136 -5.93 -15.28 -25.97
C THR A 136 -4.93 -14.15 -25.60
N GLY A 137 -3.73 -14.52 -25.11
CA GLY A 137 -2.46 -13.84 -25.39
C GLY A 137 -2.28 -12.35 -25.05
N MET A 138 -1.72 -12.08 -23.87
CA MET A 138 -0.47 -11.33 -23.66
C MET A 138 0.01 -10.36 -24.78
N THR A 139 -0.74 -9.30 -25.10
CA THR A 139 -0.19 -8.12 -25.81
C THR A 139 -0.77 -6.85 -25.20
N ILE A 140 -0.08 -6.39 -24.17
CA ILE A 140 -0.28 -5.07 -23.56
C ILE A 140 -0.08 -3.99 -24.63
N ALA A 141 -1.09 -3.12 -24.77
CA ALA A 141 -0.98 -1.70 -25.07
C ALA A 141 -0.39 -1.24 -26.42
N TYR A 142 -1.04 -1.53 -27.56
CA TYR A 142 -0.75 -0.79 -28.80
C TYR A 142 -1.98 -0.38 -29.63
N ILE A 143 -3.18 -0.29 -29.05
CA ILE A 143 -4.38 0.11 -29.80
C ILE A 143 -5.21 1.13 -29.02
N ALA A 144 -4.61 2.30 -28.76
CA ALA A 144 -5.36 3.51 -28.47
C ALA A 144 -4.84 4.64 -29.36
N LEU A 145 -5.14 4.53 -30.65
CA LEU A 145 -5.43 5.62 -31.60
C LEU A 145 -5.56 5.00 -33.00
N GLY A 146 -6.77 5.07 -33.57
CA GLY A 146 -7.01 5.26 -35.00
C GLY A 146 -6.48 4.22 -36.00
N SER A 147 -7.43 3.77 -36.83
CA SER A 147 -7.25 3.35 -38.24
C SER A 147 -6.56 2.02 -38.54
N ASN A 148 -7.35 1.13 -39.16
CA ASN A 148 -6.95 0.19 -40.20
C ASN A 148 -5.66 0.63 -40.92
N LEU A 149 -4.60 -0.19 -40.89
CA LEU A 149 -3.61 -0.35 -41.97
C LEU A 149 -2.53 -1.35 -41.53
N ALA A 150 -2.54 -2.53 -42.17
CA ALA A 150 -1.48 -3.54 -42.27
C ALA A 150 -0.81 -4.07 -40.98
N SER A 151 -0.64 -5.39 -40.91
CA SER A 151 0.05 -6.07 -39.80
C SER A 151 1.42 -5.42 -39.53
N PRO A 152 1.85 -5.24 -38.25
CA PRO A 152 3.18 -4.72 -37.93
C PRO A 152 4.31 -5.47 -38.64
N LEU A 153 4.12 -6.76 -38.94
CA LEU A 153 5.05 -7.57 -39.71
C LEU A 153 5.12 -7.17 -41.19
N GLU A 154 4.02 -6.70 -41.79
CA GLU A 154 4.04 -6.18 -43.16
C GLU A 154 4.78 -4.85 -43.25
N GLN A 155 4.63 -3.97 -42.25
CA GLN A 155 5.31 -2.67 -42.22
C GLN A 155 6.83 -2.84 -42.10
N VAL A 156 7.29 -3.74 -41.23
CA VAL A 156 8.72 -4.05 -41.08
C VAL A 156 9.29 -4.68 -42.36
N ASN A 157 8.57 -5.63 -42.97
CA ASN A 157 9.01 -6.25 -44.22
C ASN A 157 9.02 -5.27 -45.41
N ALA A 158 8.07 -4.34 -45.47
CA ALA A 158 8.05 -3.28 -46.47
C ALA A 158 9.22 -2.30 -46.27
N ALA A 159 9.52 -1.92 -45.03
CA ALA A 159 10.65 -1.05 -44.70
C ALA A 159 12.00 -1.70 -45.03
N LEU A 160 12.17 -2.99 -44.73
CA LEU A 160 13.39 -3.73 -45.08
C LEU A 160 13.57 -3.84 -46.60
N LYS A 161 12.50 -4.05 -47.37
CA LYS A 161 12.54 -4.05 -48.85
C LYS A 161 12.88 -2.67 -49.42
N ALA A 162 12.39 -1.59 -48.81
CA ALA A 162 12.68 -0.23 -49.26
C ALA A 162 14.15 0.15 -49.05
N ILE A 163 14.75 -0.23 -47.91
CA ILE A 163 16.16 -0.01 -47.60
C ILE A 163 17.06 -0.80 -48.57
N ALA A 164 16.70 -2.05 -48.89
CA ALA A 164 17.45 -2.87 -49.83
C ALA A 164 17.44 -2.33 -51.29
N LYS A 165 16.45 -1.52 -51.67
CA LYS A 165 16.32 -0.95 -53.02
C LYS A 165 17.13 0.34 -53.23
N HIS A 166 17.57 0.99 -52.16
CA HIS A 166 18.31 2.26 -52.20
C HIS A 166 19.83 2.11 -52.02
N SER A 167 20.34 0.87 -51.93
CA SER A 167 21.78 0.57 -51.79
C SER A 167 22.41 0.03 -53.08
N ARG A 168 22.02 0.58 -54.24
CA ARG A 168 22.73 0.44 -55.52
C ARG A 168 22.73 1.76 -56.27
#